data_AF-A0A8J8JUA4-F1
#
_entry.id   AF-A0A8J8JUA4-F1
#
_cell.length_a   1.000
_cell.length_b   1.000
_cell.length_c   1.000
_cell.angle_alpha   90.00
_cell.angle_beta   90.00
_cell.angle_gamma   90.00
#
_symmetry.space_group_name_H-M   'P 1'
#
loop_
_entity.id
_entity.type
_entity.pdbx_description
1 polymer ?
#
loop_
_entity_poly.entity_id
_entity_poly.type
_entity_poly.pdbx_seq_one_letter_code
_entity_poly.pdbx_strand_id
1 'polypeptide(L)'
;MKYITVVLLLGLVVGVIIGIVLSAFVGLDISAISKEEAGNKTLTYITTNIIEPQGLSAELANVEEYGNDLYIVNLKIKDNNKTIQDAAIFITKSGDFVILGRIVNITGEM
;
A
#
# COMPACT_ATOMS: atom_id res chain seq x y z
N MET A 1 -40.02 -42.45 -4.75
CA MET A 1 -40.01 -41.16 -5.49
C MET A 1 -40.10 -39.93 -4.60
N LYS A 2 -40.86 -39.90 -3.48
CA LYS A 2 -40.99 -38.72 -2.60
C LYS A 2 -39.69 -38.22 -1.95
N TYR A 3 -38.76 -39.11 -1.59
CA TYR A 3 -37.54 -38.73 -0.85
C TYR A 3 -36.49 -38.00 -1.70
N ILE A 4 -36.41 -38.32 -2.99
CA ILE A 4 -35.42 -37.72 -3.91
C ILE A 4 -35.69 -36.22 -4.09
N THR A 5 -36.97 -35.84 -4.20
CA THR A 5 -37.39 -34.44 -4.34
C THR A 5 -37.05 -33.61 -3.10
N VAL A 6 -37.18 -34.19 -1.90
CA VAL A 6 -36.87 -33.52 -0.62
C VAL A 6 -35.36 -33.28 -0.47
N VAL A 7 -34.54 -34.28 -0.82
CA VAL A 7 -33.07 -34.16 -0.75
C VAL A 7 -32.56 -33.12 -1.75
N LEU A 8 -33.14 -33.06 -2.95
CA LEU A 8 -32.74 -32.11 -3.98
C LEU A 8 -33.10 -30.65 -3.61
N LEU A 9 -34.27 -30.45 -3.00
CA LEU A 9 -34.71 -29.16 -2.48
C LEU A 9 -33.82 -28.66 -1.33
N LEU A 10 -33.47 -29.54 -0.38
CA LEU A 10 -32.58 -29.18 0.73
C LEU A 10 -31.16 -28.85 0.23
N GLY A 11 -30.63 -29.63 -0.72
CA GLY A 11 -29.33 -29.36 -1.32
C GLY A 11 -29.28 -28.03 -2.07
N LEU A 12 -30.35 -27.68 -2.80
CA LEU A 12 -30.45 -26.40 -3.51
C LEU A 12 -30.45 -25.21 -2.56
N VAL A 13 -31.25 -25.27 -1.48
CA VAL A 13 -31.37 -24.17 -0.52
C VAL A 13 -30.04 -23.94 0.21
N VAL A 14 -29.37 -25.01 0.65
CA VAL A 14 -28.08 -24.91 1.34
C VAL A 14 -26.99 -24.38 0.38
N GLY A 15 -26.96 -24.86 -0.87
CA GLY A 15 -26.00 -24.39 -1.87
C GLY A 15 -26.15 -22.91 -2.22
N VAL A 16 -27.39 -22.42 -2.35
CA VAL A 16 -27.67 -21.00 -2.63
C VAL A 16 -27.28 -20.10 -1.46
N ILE A 17 -27.58 -20.49 -0.22
CA ILE A 17 -27.20 -19.70 0.96
C ILE A 17 -25.68 -19.59 1.09
N ILE A 18 -24.96 -20.70 0.92
CA ILE A 18 -23.49 -20.71 0.98
C ILE A 18 -22.90 -19.88 -0.15
N GLY A 19 -23.43 -20.00 -1.37
CA GLY A 19 -23.00 -19.21 -2.53
C GLY A 19 -23.18 -17.70 -2.34
N ILE A 20 -24.29 -17.27 -1.76
CA ILE A 20 -24.58 -15.85 -1.49
C ILE A 20 -23.67 -15.29 -0.37
N VAL A 21 -23.45 -16.06 0.70
CA VAL A 21 -22.58 -15.63 1.81
C VAL A 21 -21.12 -15.53 1.37
N LEU A 22 -20.64 -16.45 0.53
CA LEU A 22 -19.28 -16.39 -0.03
C LEU A 22 -19.13 -15.29 -1.07
N SER A 23 -20.13 -15.05 -1.92
CA SER A 23 -20.08 -13.95 -2.91
C SER A 23 -20.15 -12.55 -2.29
N ALA A 24 -20.72 -12.41 -1.08
CA ALA A 24 -20.64 -11.18 -0.30
C ALA A 24 -19.26 -10.95 0.36
N PHE A 25 -18.44 -12.00 0.54
CA PHE A 25 -17.12 -11.92 1.17
C PHE A 25 -15.95 -11.78 0.17
N VAL A 26 -16.16 -12.12 -1.11
CA VAL A 26 -15.16 -11.87 -2.18
C VAL A 26 -15.26 -10.47 -2.80
N GLY A 27 -16.01 -9.57 -2.16
CA GLY A 27 -15.68 -8.15 -2.19
C GLY A 27 -14.44 -7.92 -1.32
N LEU A 28 -13.29 -8.42 -1.75
CA LEU A 28 -11.99 -7.89 -1.33
C LEU A 28 -11.93 -6.47 -1.90
N ASP A 29 -12.66 -5.56 -1.27
CA ASP A 29 -12.40 -4.15 -1.32
C ASP A 29 -11.01 -4.01 -0.68
N ILE A 30 -9.97 -4.09 -1.52
CA ILE A 30 -8.63 -3.68 -1.15
C ILE A 30 -8.78 -2.18 -0.91
N SER A 31 -9.25 -1.84 0.29
CA SER A 31 -9.64 -0.48 0.64
C SER A 31 -8.45 0.40 0.36
N ALA A 32 -8.59 1.27 -0.64
CA ALA A 32 -7.54 2.17 -1.04
C ALA A 32 -7.06 2.91 0.21
N ILE A 33 -5.77 2.82 0.52
CA ILE A 33 -5.19 3.53 1.65
C ILE A 33 -5.35 5.03 1.42
N SER A 34 -5.56 5.79 2.49
CA SER A 34 -5.67 7.25 2.38
C SER A 34 -4.32 7.87 2.00
N LYS A 35 -4.33 9.14 1.54
CA LYS A 35 -3.07 9.89 1.31
C LYS A 35 -2.21 10.00 2.56
N GLU A 36 -2.84 10.18 3.71
CA GLU A 36 -2.16 10.26 5.00
C GLU A 36 -1.50 8.93 5.35
N GLU A 37 -2.22 7.82 5.20
CA GLU A 37 -1.68 6.48 5.42
C GLU A 37 -0.53 6.17 4.46
N ALA A 38 -0.67 6.54 3.18
CA ALA A 38 0.38 6.40 2.17
C ALA A 38 1.64 7.19 2.54
N GLY A 39 1.48 8.43 3.00
CA GLY A 39 2.57 9.28 3.48
C GLY A 39 3.28 8.69 4.70
N ASN A 40 2.52 8.28 5.71
CA ASN A 40 3.05 7.71 6.95
C ASN A 40 3.80 6.39 6.70
N LYS A 41 3.17 5.46 5.97
CA LYS A 41 3.81 4.18 5.60
C LYS A 41 5.12 4.40 4.85
N THR A 42 5.12 5.31 3.88
CA THR A 42 6.31 5.60 3.08
C THR A 42 7.39 6.25 3.93
N LEU A 43 7.05 7.27 4.73
CA LEU A 43 8.00 7.92 5.61
C LEU A 43 8.65 6.91 6.56
N THR A 44 7.86 6.06 7.22
CA THR A 44 8.37 5.04 8.14
C THR A 44 9.26 4.03 7.41
N TYR A 45 8.79 3.47 6.29
CA TYR A 45 9.55 2.47 5.56
C TYR A 45 10.89 3.00 5.06
N ILE A 46 10.89 4.17 4.41
CA ILE A 46 12.11 4.80 3.88
C ILE A 46 13.04 5.22 5.02
N THR A 47 12.50 5.81 6.08
CA THR A 47 13.30 6.24 7.24
C THR A 47 14.03 5.05 7.86
N THR A 48 13.29 4.05 8.31
CA THR A 48 13.84 2.93 9.09
C THR A 48 14.70 1.98 8.26
N ASN A 49 14.32 1.68 7.03
CA ASN A 49 14.98 0.60 6.27
C ASN A 49 16.07 1.10 5.32
N ILE A 50 16.02 2.38 4.91
CA ILE A 50 16.89 2.88 3.85
C ILE A 50 17.85 3.94 4.38
N ILE A 51 17.37 5.00 5.03
CA ILE A 51 18.18 6.20 5.28
C ILE A 51 18.74 6.29 6.71
N GLU A 52 18.01 5.84 7.74
CA GLU A 52 18.48 5.84 9.14
C GLU A 52 19.74 4.99 9.33
N PRO A 53 19.91 3.81 8.68
CA PRO A 53 21.17 3.06 8.69
C PRO A 53 22.36 3.83 8.10
N GLN A 54 22.10 4.89 7.32
CA GLN A 54 23.12 5.75 6.72
C GLN A 54 23.35 7.04 7.55
N GLY A 55 22.71 7.17 8.72
CA GLY A 55 22.79 8.36 9.58
C GLY A 55 21.96 9.55 9.09
N LEU A 56 21.03 9.31 8.16
CA LEU A 56 20.17 10.33 7.58
C LEU A 56 18.76 10.27 8.19
N SER A 57 17.98 11.33 7.99
CA SER A 57 16.57 11.41 8.38
C SER A 57 15.71 11.86 7.20
N ALA A 58 14.40 11.62 7.25
CA ALA A 58 13.46 12.12 6.26
C ALA A 58 12.33 12.91 6.91
N GLU A 59 11.78 13.85 6.15
CA GLU A 59 10.56 14.58 6.48
C GLU A 59 9.58 14.48 5.32
N LEU A 60 8.31 14.24 5.61
CA LEU A 60 7.25 14.25 4.62
C LEU A 60 7.00 15.69 4.13
N ALA A 61 7.16 15.93 2.83
CA ALA A 61 6.88 17.24 2.22
C ALA A 61 5.42 17.34 1.78
N ASN A 62 4.98 16.42 0.92
CA ASN A 62 3.59 16.32 0.49
C ASN A 62 3.26 14.91 -0.06
N VAL A 63 1.96 14.65 -0.24
CA VAL A 63 1.43 13.44 -0.88
C VAL A 63 0.43 13.85 -1.95
N GLU A 64 0.65 13.38 -3.17
CA GLU A 64 -0.15 13.71 -4.35
C GLU A 64 -0.73 12.43 -4.96
N GLU A 65 -1.86 12.54 -5.64
CA GLU A 65 -2.39 11.44 -6.45
C GLU A 65 -1.72 11.43 -7.81
N TYR A 66 -1.34 10.24 -8.28
CA TYR A 66 -0.74 10.05 -9.58
C TYR A 66 -1.46 8.95 -10.35
N GLY A 67 -2.23 9.35 -11.35
CA GLY A 67 -3.11 8.43 -12.06
C GLY A 67 -4.19 7.85 -11.16
N ASN A 68 -4.69 6.67 -11.52
CA ASN A 68 -5.81 6.05 -10.82
C ASN A 68 -5.39 5.30 -9.56
N ASP A 69 -4.18 4.70 -9.57
CA ASP A 69 -3.81 3.64 -8.64
C ASP A 69 -2.58 3.97 -7.77
N LEU A 70 -1.97 5.14 -7.94
CA LEU A 70 -0.74 5.51 -7.24
C LEU A 70 -0.88 6.83 -6.46
N TYR A 71 -0.06 6.94 -5.42
CA TYR A 71 0.33 8.19 -4.78
C TYR A 71 1.80 8.48 -5.04
N ILE A 72 2.13 9.74 -5.22
CA ILE A 72 3.51 10.25 -5.14
C ILE A 72 3.69 10.82 -3.73
N VAL A 73 4.66 10.29 -3.00
CA VAL A 73 5.07 10.76 -1.69
C VAL A 73 6.41 11.46 -1.83
N ASN A 74 6.44 12.78 -1.66
CA ASN A 74 7.68 13.54 -1.70
C ASN A 74 8.26 13.67 -0.29
N LEU A 75 9.51 13.26 -0.14
CA LEU A 75 10.27 13.28 1.10
C LEU A 75 11.48 14.22 0.96
N LYS A 76 11.80 14.94 2.04
CA LYS A 76 13.04 15.70 2.20
C LYS A 76 14.01 14.88 3.02
N ILE A 77 15.10 14.42 2.41
CA ILE A 77 16.17 13.72 3.10
C ILE A 77 17.11 14.75 3.72
N LYS A 78 17.43 14.56 5.00
CA LYS A 78 18.22 15.46 5.82
C LYS A 78 19.44 14.75 6.40
N ASP A 79 20.55 15.48 6.41
CA ASP A 79 21.75 15.19 7.18
C ASP A 79 21.93 16.32 8.21
N ASN A 80 22.04 15.98 9.50
CA ASN A 80 22.20 16.96 10.58
C ASN A 80 21.20 18.13 10.50
N ASN A 81 19.92 17.80 10.25
CA ASN A 81 18.80 18.75 10.12
C ASN A 81 18.85 19.69 8.90
N LYS A 82 19.81 19.50 7.98
CA LYS A 82 19.89 20.21 6.70
C LYS A 82 19.37 19.31 5.59
N THR A 83 18.42 19.79 4.78
CA THR A 83 17.95 19.06 3.59
C THR A 83 19.08 18.94 2.58
N ILE A 84 19.41 17.70 2.19
CA ILE A 84 20.45 17.37 1.22
C ILE A 84 19.87 16.86 -0.10
N GLN A 85 18.65 16.32 -0.09
CA GLN A 85 18.02 15.72 -1.26
C GLN A 85 16.49 15.70 -1.11
N ASP A 86 15.79 15.93 -2.21
CA ASP A 86 14.36 15.62 -2.34
C ASP A 86 14.19 14.27 -3.04
N ALA A 87 13.28 13.44 -2.54
CA ALA A 87 12.99 12.10 -3.08
C ALA A 87 11.49 11.93 -3.33
N ALA A 88 11.13 11.47 -4.53
CA ALA A 88 9.75 11.15 -4.89
C ALA A 88 9.57 9.62 -4.90
N ILE A 89 8.70 9.10 -4.03
CA ILE A 89 8.43 7.67 -3.90
C ILE A 89 7.01 7.38 -4.32
N PHE A 90 6.83 6.37 -5.16
CA PHE A 90 5.51 5.93 -5.59
C PHE A 90 5.02 4.80 -4.67
N ILE A 91 3.78 4.91 -4.22
CA ILE A 91 3.10 3.86 -3.46
C ILE A 91 1.73 3.64 -4.09
N THR A 92 1.36 2.38 -4.25
CA THR A 92 0.03 2.01 -4.77
C THR A 92 -1.05 2.32 -3.75
N LYS A 93 -2.29 2.51 -4.23
CA LYS A 93 -3.47 2.64 -3.37
C LYS A 93 -3.74 1.36 -2.55
N SER A 94 -3.16 0.21 -2.91
CA SER A 94 -3.14 -0.99 -2.06
C SER A 94 -2.08 -0.96 -0.94
N GLY A 95 -1.11 -0.06 -1.02
CA GLY A 95 -0.05 0.12 -0.03
C GLY A 95 1.27 -0.59 -0.36
N ASP A 96 1.44 -1.10 -1.58
CA ASP A 96 2.68 -1.65 -2.10
C ASP A 96 3.59 -0.54 -2.65
N PHE A 97 4.88 -0.62 -2.34
CA PHE A 97 5.88 0.36 -2.79
C PHE A 97 6.35 0.09 -4.22
N VAL A 98 6.41 1.15 -5.03
CA VAL A 98 7.04 1.14 -6.34
C VAL A 98 8.24 2.09 -6.28
N ILE A 99 9.40 1.54 -5.93
CA ILE A 99 10.65 2.30 -5.86
C ILE A 99 11.34 2.23 -7.22
N LEU A 100 11.35 3.35 -7.94
CA LEU A 100 12.05 3.47 -9.21
C LEU A 100 13.36 4.25 -8.99
N GLY A 101 14.49 3.53 -8.99
CA GLY A 101 15.84 4.13 -8.94
C GLY A 101 16.51 4.14 -7.56
N ARG A 102 17.59 4.91 -7.43
CA ARG A 102 18.33 5.08 -6.17
C ARG A 102 17.70 6.20 -5.34
N ILE A 103 17.31 5.90 -4.11
CA ILE A 103 16.69 6.88 -3.19
C ILE A 103 17.73 7.80 -2.54
N VAL A 104 18.96 7.31 -2.36
CA VAL A 104 20.09 8.12 -1.87
C VAL A 104 21.21 8.04 -2.89
N ASN A 105 21.75 9.20 -3.28
CA ASN A 105 22.97 9.28 -4.08
C ASN A 105 24.09 9.89 -3.22
N ILE A 106 24.83 9.03 -2.51
CA ILE A 106 26.03 9.46 -1.80
C ILE A 106 27.16 9.56 -2.83
N THR A 107 27.41 10.75 -3.34
CA THR A 107 28.68 11.03 -4.01
C THR A 107 29.76 11.06 -2.93
N GLY A 108 30.43 9.92 -2.74
CA GLY A 108 31.65 9.87 -1.95
C GLY A 108 32.74 10.65 -2.67
N GLU A 109 32.99 11.89 -2.25
CA GLU A 109 34.32 12.48 -2.44
C GLU A 109 35.23 11.80 -1.42
N MET A 110 35.99 10.81 -1.89
CA MET A 110 37.20 10.32 -1.22
C MET A 110 38.40 11.13 -1.71
#